data_AF-A0A7C3GHI3-F1
#
_entry.id   AF-A0A7C3GHI3-F1
#
_cell.length_a   1.000
_cell.length_b   1.000
_cell.length_c   1.000
_cell.angle_alpha   90.00
_cell.angle_beta   90.00
_cell.angle_gamma   90.00
#
_symmetry.space_group_name_H-M   'P 1'
#
loop_
_entity.id
_entity.type
_entity.pdbx_description
1 polymer ?
#
loop_
_entity_poly.entity_id
_entity_poly.type
_entity_poly.pdbx_seq_one_letter_code
_entity_poly.pdbx_strand_id
1 'polypeptide(L)' 'MIKVSVSIDVSNLKQAETFYVDALGCKKLRDQGGMSVISAGNCDIYLQEKEAGTNPIPSDIVKRDYSRHWTPVHLD' A
#
# COMPACT_ATOMS: atom_id res chain seq x y z
N MET A 1 -18.82 4.83 -15.29
CA MET A 1 -17.56 4.06 -15.25
C MET A 1 -17.22 3.86 -13.78
N ILE A 2 -16.95 2.63 -13.34
CA ILE A 2 -16.68 2.33 -11.92
C ILE A 2 -15.23 2.70 -11.61
N LYS A 3 -15.02 3.37 -10.48
CA LYS A 3 -13.71 3.68 -9.92
C LYS A 3 -13.49 2.83 -8.68
N VAL A 4 -12.32 2.22 -8.57
CA VAL A 4 -11.93 1.42 -7.40
C VAL A 4 -10.86 2.18 -6.63
N SER A 5 -10.91 2.08 -5.31
CA SER A 5 -9.86 2.59 -4.43
C SER A 5 -9.42 1.48 -3.50
N VAL A 6 -8.11 1.30 -3.37
CA VAL A 6 -7.53 0.30 -2.47
C VAL A 6 -6.52 0.96 -1.54
N SER A 7 -6.60 0.65 -0.24
CA SER A 7 -5.60 1.08 0.73
C SER A 7 -4.72 -0.09 1.12
N ILE A 8 -3.41 0.12 1.06
CA ILE A 8 -2.41 -0.91 1.30
C ILE A 8 -1.42 -0.38 2.34
N ASP A 9 -1.32 -1.11 3.46
CA ASP A 9 -0.26 -0.90 4.43
C ASP A 9 1.06 -1.43 3.87
N VAL A 10 2.13 -0.64 3.98
CA VAL A 10 3.48 -1.00 3.56
C VAL A 10 4.48 -0.73 4.69
N SER A 11 5.55 -1.52 4.76
CA SER A 11 6.58 -1.34 5.79
C SER A 11 7.45 -0.10 5.58
N ASN A 12 7.57 0.36 4.33
CA ASN A 12 8.36 1.53 3.95
C ASN A 12 7.73 2.17 2.71
N LEU A 13 7.29 3.43 2.83
CA LEU A 13 6.58 4.11 1.75
C LEU A 13 7.47 4.29 0.53
N LYS A 14 8.75 4.64 0.73
CA LYS A 14 9.64 4.94 -0.39
C LYS A 14 9.95 3.72 -1.23
N GLN A 15 10.21 2.59 -0.59
CA GLN A 15 10.44 1.33 -1.30
C GLN A 15 9.17 0.86 -2.01
N ALA A 16 7.99 1.05 -1.39
CA ALA A 16 6.73 0.75 -2.04
C ALA A 16 6.50 1.64 -3.28
N GLU A 17 6.77 2.95 -3.21
CA GLU A 17 6.70 3.82 -4.38
C GLU A 17 7.59 3.33 -5.52
N THR A 18 8.85 3.00 -5.24
CA THR A 18 9.78 2.47 -6.25
C THR A 18 9.24 1.17 -6.86
N PHE A 19 8.68 0.27 -6.06
CA PHE A 19 8.07 -0.95 -6.59
C PHE A 19 6.88 -0.65 -7.51
N TYR A 20 5.89 0.11 -7.03
CA TYR A 20 4.67 0.36 -7.82
C TYR A 20 4.92 1.24 -9.04
N VAL A 21 5.75 2.27 -8.93
CA VAL A 21 6.02 3.20 -10.03
C VAL A 21 7.07 2.66 -10.97
N ASP A 22 8.24 2.29 -10.45
CA ASP A 22 9.39 1.99 -11.30
C ASP A 22 9.36 0.53 -11.80
N ALA A 23 8.97 -0.42 -10.94
CA ALA A 23 8.93 -1.84 -11.32
C ALA A 23 7.62 -2.22 -12.03
N LEU A 24 6.47 -1.72 -11.57
CA LEU A 24 5.17 -2.04 -12.16
C LEU A 24 4.65 -1.01 -13.17
N GLY A 25 5.33 0.12 -13.35
CA GLY A 25 4.94 1.15 -14.31
C GLY A 25 3.67 1.93 -13.92
N CYS A 26 3.23 1.87 -12.66
CA CYS A 26 2.10 2.67 -12.19
C CYS A 26 2.47 4.16 -12.11
N LYS A 27 1.48 5.03 -11.98
CA LYS A 27 1.71 6.48 -11.92
C LYS A 27 1.48 7.03 -10.52
N LYS A 28 2.51 7.61 -9.89
CA LYS A 28 2.31 8.43 -8.69
C LYS A 28 1.47 9.66 -9.04
N LEU A 29 0.38 9.88 -8.31
CA LEU A 29 -0.51 11.03 -8.48
C LEU A 29 -0.14 12.17 -7.54
N ARG A 30 -0.03 11.89 -6.24
CA ARG A 30 0.25 12.88 -5.19
C ARG A 30 0.63 12.20 -3.88
N ASP A 31 1.22 12.97 -2.99
CA ASP A 31 1.27 12.65 -1.56
C ASP A 31 0.02 13.22 -0.86
N GLN A 32 -0.53 12.49 0.11
CA GLN A 32 -1.72 12.89 0.85
C GLN A 32 -1.68 12.34 2.28
N GLY A 33 -1.57 13.21 3.29
CA GLY A 33 -1.70 12.82 4.69
C GLY A 33 -0.72 11.74 5.15
N GLY A 34 0.54 11.80 4.71
CA GLY A 34 1.55 10.78 5.01
C GLY A 34 1.44 9.49 4.17
N MET A 35 0.55 9.49 3.17
CA MET A 35 0.37 8.40 2.22
C MET A 35 0.81 8.83 0.81
N SER A 36 1.11 7.86 -0.04
CA SER A 36 1.33 8.07 -1.47
C SER A 36 0.16 7.52 -2.26
N VAL A 37 -0.40 8.31 -3.19
CA VAL A 37 -1.51 7.90 -4.04
C VAL A 37 -0.97 7.53 -5.41
N ILE A 38 -1.13 6.27 -5.78
CA ILE A 38 -0.67 5.68 -7.04
C ILE A 38 -1.89 5.32 -7.90
N SER A 39 -1.82 5.60 -9.20
CA SER A 39 -2.84 5.23 -10.17
C SER A 39 -2.42 4.00 -10.96
N ALA A 40 -3.32 3.03 -11.04
CA ALA A 40 -3.25 1.86 -11.89
C ALA A 40 -4.57 1.74 -12.69
N GLY A 41 -4.65 2.40 -13.85
CA GLY A 41 -5.87 2.45 -14.66
C GLY A 41 -7.01 3.21 -13.96
N ASN A 42 -8.14 2.54 -13.74
CA ASN A 42 -9.30 3.09 -13.00
C ASN A 42 -9.23 2.82 -11.48
N CYS A 43 -8.08 2.36 -10.98
CA CYS A 43 -7.83 2.11 -9.56
C CYS A 43 -6.86 3.15 -8.98
N ASP A 44 -7.26 3.75 -7.85
CA ASP A 44 -6.36 4.56 -7.01
C ASP A 44 -5.89 3.70 -5.82
N ILE A 45 -4.59 3.49 -5.72
CA ILE A 45 -3.92 2.77 -4.64
C ILE A 45 -3.34 3.78 -3.64
N TYR A 46 -3.71 3.65 -2.37
CA TYR A 46 -3.26 4.48 -1.27
C TYR A 46 -2.25 3.69 -0.45
N LEU A 47 -0.97 3.99 -0.63
CA LEU A 47 0.13 3.38 0.11
C LEU A 47 0.31 4.09 1.44
N GLN A 48 0.19 3.36 2.54
CA GLN A 48 0.31 3.91 3.90
C GLN A 48 1.46 3.22 4.63
N GLU A 49 2.44 3.98 5.11
CA GLU A 49 3.49 3.38 5.91
C GLU A 49 2.94 2.97 7.28
N LYS A 50 3.10 1.69 7.62
CA LYS A 50 2.78 1.14 8.94
C LYS A 50 3.91 0.22 9.36
N GLU A 51 4.49 0.53 10.52
CA GLU A 51 5.61 -0.22 11.07
C GLU A 51 5.23 -1.69 11.31
N ALA A 52 6.16 -2.59 11.01
CA ALA A 52 6.00 -4.02 11.29
C ALA A 52 5.83 -4.26 12.80
N GLY A 53 5.09 -5.30 13.17
CA GLY A 53 4.80 -5.62 14.58
C GLY A 53 3.69 -4.78 15.21
N THR A 54 3.17 -3.76 14.53
CA THR A 54 2.00 -2.99 15.01
C THR A 54 0.69 -3.76 14.79
N ASN A 55 -0.35 -3.42 15.56
CA ASN A 55 -1.68 -4.01 15.45
C ASN A 55 -2.45 -3.41 14.25
N PRO A 56 -2.86 -4.22 13.24
CA PRO A 56 -3.71 -3.74 12.15
C PRO A 56 -5.19 -3.66 12.54
N ILE A 57 -5.59 -4.40 13.57
CA ILE A 57 -6.93 -4.44 14.14
C ILE A 57 -6.84 -4.38 15.67
N PRO A 58 -7.92 -4.04 16.39
CA PRO A 58 -7.89 -3.94 17.86
C PRO A 58 -7.58 -5.25 18.62
N SER A 59 -7.48 -6.40 17.94
CA SER A 59 -7.10 -7.67 18.53
C SER A 59 -5.57 -7.81 18.59
N ASP A 60 -5.07 -8.38 19.69
CA ASP A 60 -3.62 -8.61 19.88
C ASP A 60 -3.07 -9.86 19.19
N ILE A 61 -3.92 -10.66 18.54
CA ILE A 61 -3.53 -11.96 17.96
C ILE A 61 -2.73 -11.79 16.67
N VAL A 62 -3.02 -10.74 15.89
CA VAL A 62 -2.40 -10.53 14.57
C VAL A 62 -1.59 -9.25 14.58
N LYS A 63 -0.31 -9.34 14.20
CA LYS A 63 0.57 -8.20 13.97
C LYS A 63 0.79 -8.00 12.48
N ARG A 64 1.10 -6.77 12.07
CA ARG A 64 1.59 -6.50 10.71
C ARG A 64 2.91 -7.24 10.50
N ASP A 65 2.90 -8.19 9.58
CA ASP A 65 4.09 -8.89 9.11
C ASP A 65 4.13 -8.78 7.58
N TYR A 66 5.31 -8.45 7.06
CA TYR A 66 5.56 -8.24 5.63
C TYR A 66 6.53 -9.31 5.07
N SER A 67 6.75 -10.41 5.82
CA SER A 67 7.74 -11.43 5.48
C SER A 67 7.33 -12.32 4.30
N ARG A 68 6.04 -12.64 4.17
CA ARG A 68 5.52 -13.46 3.06
C ARG A 68 5.23 -12.65 1.82
N HIS A 69 4.71 -11.44 2.00
CA HIS A 69 4.39 -10.52 0.93
C HIS A 69 4.70 -9.11 1.42
N TRP A 70 5.33 -8.32 0.55
CA TRP A 70 5.68 -6.94 0.87
C TRP A 70 4.44 -6.05 1.12
N THR A 71 3.26 -6.52 0.70
CA THR A 71 1.95 -5.98 1.01
C THR A 71 1.07 -7.08 1.62
N PRO A 72 0.22 -6.79 2.62
CA PRO A 72 -0.65 -7.80 3.23
C PRO A 72 -1.81 -8.25 2.31
N VAL A 73 -1.90 -7.69 1.10
CA VAL A 73 -2.98 -7.92 0.13
C VAL A 73 -2.37 -8.20 -1.25
N HIS A 74 -2.84 -9.27 -1.89
CA HIS A 74 -2.73 -9.50 -3.33
C HIS A 74 -4.05 -9.08 -3.98
N LEU A 75 -3.97 -8.22 -4.99
CA LEU A 75 -5.12 -7.81 -5.79
C LEU A 75 -5.00 -8.51 -7.14
N ASP A 76 -5.81 -9.54 -7.35
CA ASP A 76 -5.95 -10.24 -8.63
C ASP A 76 -6.86 -9.47 -9.60
#